data_AF-A0A540X765-F1
#
_entry.id   AF-A0A540X765-F1
#
_cell.length_a   1.000
_cell.length_b   1.000
_cell.length_c   1.000
_cell.angle_alpha   90.00
_cell.angle_beta   90.00
_cell.angle_gamma   90.00
#
_symmetry.space_group_name_H-M   'P 1'
#
loop_
_entity.id
_entity.type
_entity.pdbx_description
1 polymer ?
#
loop_
_entity_poly.entity_id
_entity_poly.type
_entity_poly.pdbx_seq_one_letter_code
_entity_poly.pdbx_strand_id
1 'polypeptide(L)'
;MGVIRVMMGEEGGSRMERSRRRRRMWAWALPLAACAGTPERTSTGRYEFDSASNSCRQRPELCARIAGEETVVPPVRPIQAMASATRTAAAAIRVLDSATQALIEERLKECADQARSSVLLEHRGGRAPTRNECNESRIDEASNRRMTLAMQLGCLMHRVALDCSEAALEKIIPGGFSREQRYRYDRSRRALAMVSEEEARGLLKSGCGNELKGTLVPDLVIHNGDPLSAHAIYDFKFPCIATNVTPWSEYPVGHEYEELTQKAIYEEALGAPAARVLPRWGILP
;
A
#
# COMPACT_ATOMS: atom_id res chain seq x y z
N MET A 1 -76.66 23.12 -2.38
CA MET A 1 -76.80 21.70 -2.74
C MET A 1 -77.35 21.60 -4.17
N GLY A 2 -76.93 20.61 -4.96
CA GLY A 2 -77.32 20.50 -6.39
C GLY A 2 -78.61 19.72 -6.62
N VAL A 3 -78.94 19.47 -7.91
CA VAL A 3 -79.61 18.27 -8.48
C VAL A 3 -80.06 18.53 -9.94
N ILE A 4 -79.52 17.75 -10.89
CA ILE A 4 -80.15 17.13 -12.11
C ILE A 4 -80.82 18.08 -13.17
N ARG A 5 -80.55 18.00 -14.49
CA ARG A 5 -80.84 16.91 -15.46
C ARG A 5 -79.92 16.90 -16.72
N VAL A 6 -79.53 15.67 -17.14
CA VAL A 6 -79.53 15.09 -18.52
C VAL A 6 -78.83 15.82 -19.69
N MET A 7 -77.95 15.10 -20.41
CA MET A 7 -77.94 14.93 -21.89
C MET A 7 -76.92 13.84 -22.36
N MET A 8 -77.35 13.00 -23.31
CA MET A 8 -76.57 12.26 -24.35
C MET A 8 -75.45 11.24 -24.00
N GLY A 9 -75.78 9.94 -24.14
CA GLY A 9 -75.42 9.18 -25.37
C GLY A 9 -74.16 8.27 -25.43
N GLU A 10 -74.18 7.11 -24.76
CA GLU A 10 -73.35 5.90 -25.05
C GLU A 10 -73.93 5.07 -26.23
N GLU A 11 -73.38 3.97 -26.80
CA GLU A 11 -72.15 3.12 -26.64
C GLU A 11 -71.68 2.72 -28.10
N GLY A 12 -70.63 1.94 -28.45
CA GLY A 12 -69.65 1.11 -27.74
C GLY A 12 -68.32 1.01 -28.53
N GLY A 13 -67.52 -0.08 -28.59
CA GLY A 13 -67.60 -1.46 -28.05
C GLY A 13 -67.65 -2.50 -29.20
N SER A 14 -66.80 -3.53 -29.38
CA SER A 14 -65.65 -4.14 -28.66
C SER A 14 -64.99 -5.21 -29.61
N ARG A 15 -63.77 -5.77 -29.49
CA ARG A 15 -62.53 -5.60 -28.67
C ARG A 15 -61.47 -6.68 -29.06
N MET A 16 -60.15 -6.40 -28.97
CA MET A 16 -59.02 -7.40 -28.88
C MET A 16 -58.66 -8.27 -30.13
N GLU A 17 -57.43 -8.77 -30.41
CA GLU A 17 -56.15 -8.86 -29.66
C GLU A 17 -54.91 -9.21 -30.54
N ARG A 18 -53.71 -9.22 -29.91
CA ARG A 18 -52.42 -9.89 -30.28
C ARG A 18 -51.42 -9.15 -31.17
N SER A 19 -50.54 -8.43 -30.48
CA SER A 19 -49.26 -7.91 -30.96
C SER A 19 -48.26 -9.01 -31.36
N ARG A 20 -47.53 -8.79 -32.46
CA ARG A 20 -46.38 -9.62 -32.86
C ARG A 20 -45.06 -9.01 -32.38
N ARG A 21 -44.33 -9.76 -31.53
CA ARG A 21 -42.99 -9.38 -31.05
C ARG A 21 -41.98 -9.26 -32.21
N ARG A 22 -41.33 -8.10 -32.36
CA ARG A 22 -39.98 -8.01 -32.94
C ARG A 22 -38.99 -7.71 -31.81
N ARG A 23 -38.10 -8.67 -31.52
CA ARG A 23 -37.05 -8.51 -30.50
C ARG A 23 -36.02 -7.52 -31.05
N ARG A 24 -35.88 -6.34 -30.42
CA ARG A 24 -34.65 -5.55 -30.54
C ARG A 24 -33.65 -6.13 -29.54
N MET A 25 -32.52 -6.63 -30.01
CA MET A 25 -31.38 -6.92 -29.13
C MET A 25 -30.78 -5.60 -28.67
N TRP A 26 -30.92 -5.28 -27.39
CA TRP A 26 -30.16 -4.21 -26.77
C TRP A 26 -28.81 -4.78 -26.38
N ALA A 27 -27.82 -4.62 -27.25
CA ALA A 27 -26.44 -4.87 -26.90
C ALA A 27 -26.01 -3.78 -25.91
N TRP A 28 -26.04 -4.10 -24.61
CA TRP A 28 -25.44 -3.27 -23.58
C TRP A 28 -23.92 -3.36 -23.72
N ALA A 29 -23.37 -2.51 -24.58
CA ALA A 29 -21.95 -2.18 -24.53
C ALA A 29 -21.70 -1.47 -23.20
N LEU A 30 -21.11 -2.18 -22.24
CA LEU A 30 -20.51 -1.58 -21.06
C LEU A 30 -19.43 -0.62 -21.55
N PRO A 31 -19.55 0.71 -21.33
CA PRO A 31 -18.43 1.58 -21.56
C PRO A 31 -17.36 1.22 -20.53
N LEU A 32 -16.17 0.86 -21.01
CA LEU A 32 -14.97 0.93 -20.20
C LEU A 32 -14.84 2.40 -19.76
N ALA A 33 -15.15 2.68 -18.49
CA ALA A 33 -14.96 3.98 -17.89
C ALA A 33 -13.46 4.25 -17.76
N ALA A 34 -12.83 4.67 -18.85
CA ALA A 34 -11.51 5.28 -18.80
C ALA A 34 -11.58 6.46 -17.82
N CYS A 35 -10.61 6.54 -16.91
CA CYS A 35 -10.58 7.52 -15.81
C CYS A 35 -10.94 8.92 -16.34
N ALA A 36 -12.08 9.45 -15.91
CA ALA A 36 -12.65 10.71 -16.42
C ALA A 36 -11.93 11.93 -15.79
N GLY A 37 -10.61 11.98 -15.95
CA GLY A 37 -9.79 13.14 -15.65
C GLY A 37 -9.76 14.10 -16.84
N THR A 38 -10.07 15.37 -16.61
CA THR A 38 -9.83 16.44 -17.57
C THR A 38 -8.34 16.56 -17.90
N PRO A 39 -7.96 16.92 -19.14
CA PRO A 39 -6.55 17.01 -19.55
C PRO A 39 -5.86 18.27 -19.00
N GLU A 40 -5.64 18.34 -17.68
CA GLU A 40 -4.75 19.34 -17.08
C GLU A 40 -3.28 18.97 -17.26
N ARG A 41 -2.76 19.42 -18.41
CA ARG A 41 -1.48 20.12 -18.52
C ARG A 41 -0.34 19.62 -17.61
N THR A 42 0.22 18.45 -17.94
CA THR A 42 1.55 18.00 -17.47
C THR A 42 1.82 18.24 -15.98
N SER A 43 0.87 17.87 -15.13
CA SER A 43 1.10 17.83 -13.70
C SER A 43 2.13 16.75 -13.37
N THR A 44 3.36 17.15 -13.02
CA THR A 44 4.32 16.32 -12.28
C THR A 44 3.91 16.20 -10.80
N GLY A 45 2.62 15.99 -10.58
CA GLY A 45 1.98 15.90 -9.28
C GLY A 45 2.67 14.84 -8.44
N ARG A 46 3.18 15.26 -7.29
CA ARG A 46 3.74 14.32 -6.32
C ARG A 46 2.58 13.53 -5.74
N TYR A 47 2.42 12.29 -6.20
CA TYR A 47 1.67 11.30 -5.43
C TYR A 47 2.39 11.12 -4.09
N GLU A 48 1.80 11.66 -3.03
CA GLU A 48 2.24 11.39 -1.67
C GLU A 48 1.74 9.99 -1.32
N PHE A 49 2.65 9.02 -1.41
CA PHE A 49 2.40 7.68 -0.92
C PHE A 49 2.64 7.61 0.57
N ASP A 50 1.98 6.64 1.17
CA ASP A 50 1.92 6.36 2.60
C ASP A 50 3.27 6.20 3.33
N SER A 51 4.35 5.91 2.59
CA SER A 51 5.70 6.05 3.12
C SER A 51 6.70 6.53 2.04
N ALA A 52 7.76 7.21 2.48
CA ALA A 52 8.85 7.63 1.61
C ALA A 52 9.59 6.43 0.98
N SER A 53 9.64 5.29 1.67
CA SER A 53 10.25 4.06 1.18
C SER A 53 9.37 3.32 0.16
N ASN A 54 8.06 3.26 0.39
CA ASN A 54 7.07 2.76 -0.58
C ASN A 54 7.12 3.57 -1.89
N SER A 55 7.29 4.89 -1.77
CA SER A 55 7.52 5.78 -2.92
C SER A 55 8.74 5.37 -3.75
N CYS A 56 9.77 4.77 -3.15
CA CYS A 56 10.97 4.28 -3.82
C CYS A 56 10.84 2.90 -4.47
N ARG A 57 10.01 1.99 -3.93
CA ARG A 57 9.88 0.62 -4.50
C ARG A 57 8.96 0.60 -5.72
N GLN A 58 7.83 1.30 -5.68
CA GLN A 58 6.82 1.29 -6.76
C GLN A 58 7.33 1.88 -8.08
N ARG A 59 8.44 2.61 -8.00
CA ARG A 59 9.13 3.23 -9.12
C ARG A 59 10.62 3.05 -8.86
N PRO A 60 11.24 1.91 -9.24
CA PRO A 60 12.64 1.62 -8.93
C PRO A 60 13.61 2.67 -9.47
N GLU A 61 13.23 3.35 -10.56
CA GLU A 61 13.96 4.52 -11.07
C GLU A 61 14.05 5.62 -10.02
N LEU A 62 13.09 5.76 -9.10
CA LEU A 62 13.13 6.80 -8.09
C LEU A 62 14.30 6.66 -7.10
N CYS A 63 14.82 5.45 -6.86
CA CYS A 63 15.78 5.18 -5.78
C CYS A 63 16.76 4.04 -6.12
N ALA A 64 17.44 4.14 -7.26
CA ALA A 64 18.53 3.26 -7.69
C ALA A 64 19.72 4.10 -8.19
N ARG A 65 20.97 3.81 -7.81
CA ARG A 65 21.69 2.62 -8.27
C ARG A 65 22.59 2.02 -7.20
N ILE A 66 22.67 0.68 -7.20
CA ILE A 66 23.86 -0.05 -6.76
C ILE A 66 24.87 0.02 -7.91
N ALA A 67 26.14 0.26 -7.60
CA ALA A 67 27.21 0.32 -8.59
C ALA A 67 27.75 -1.09 -8.89
N GLY A 68 27.02 -1.82 -9.74
CA GLY A 68 27.52 -2.98 -10.48
C GLY A 68 27.45 -4.34 -9.79
N GLU A 69 26.42 -5.12 -10.12
CA GLU A 69 26.59 -6.56 -10.36
C GLU A 69 25.50 -7.06 -11.32
N GLU A 70 25.86 -7.94 -12.28
CA GLU A 70 24.89 -8.65 -13.11
C GLU A 70 24.28 -9.81 -12.29
N THR A 71 23.09 -9.62 -11.73
CA THR A 71 22.35 -10.73 -11.11
C THR A 71 21.13 -11.11 -11.94
N VAL A 72 21.18 -12.33 -12.48
CA VAL A 72 20.06 -12.99 -13.16
C VAL A 72 18.89 -13.08 -12.19
N VAL A 73 17.79 -12.40 -12.51
CA VAL A 73 16.54 -12.46 -11.74
C VAL A 73 15.95 -13.87 -11.90
N PRO A 74 15.80 -14.67 -10.83
CA PRO A 74 15.10 -15.95 -10.92
C PRO A 74 13.60 -15.70 -11.18
N PRO A 75 12.93 -16.55 -11.98
CA PRO A 75 11.53 -16.32 -12.36
C PRO A 75 10.60 -16.46 -11.15
N VAL A 76 10.05 -15.34 -10.69
CA VAL A 76 8.98 -15.30 -9.69
C VAL A 76 7.76 -16.04 -10.25
N ARG A 77 7.28 -17.07 -9.54
CA ARG A 77 6.09 -17.83 -9.95
C ARG A 77 4.85 -16.99 -9.67
N PRO A 78 3.91 -16.82 -10.61
CA PRO A 78 2.72 -16.01 -10.38
C PRO A 78 1.81 -16.69 -9.35
N ILE A 79 1.60 -16.02 -8.21
CA ILE A 79 0.51 -16.36 -7.29
C ILE A 79 -0.79 -15.92 -7.98
N GLN A 80 -1.68 -16.87 -8.24
CA GLN A 80 -2.96 -16.58 -8.89
C GLN A 80 -3.85 -15.78 -7.91
N ALA A 81 -4.24 -14.58 -8.31
CA ALA A 81 -5.15 -13.74 -7.55
C ALA A 81 -6.51 -14.45 -7.36
N MET A 82 -6.85 -14.81 -6.12
CA MET A 82 -8.19 -15.30 -5.81
C MET A 82 -9.15 -14.12 -5.64
N ALA A 83 -10.30 -14.24 -6.30
CA ALA A 83 -11.35 -13.23 -6.25
C ALA A 83 -11.99 -13.11 -4.86
N SER A 84 -12.57 -11.94 -4.60
CA SER A 84 -13.36 -11.55 -3.42
C SER A 84 -13.97 -12.71 -2.61
N ALA A 85 -13.37 -13.01 -1.46
CA ALA A 85 -13.88 -14.02 -0.54
C ALA A 85 -15.11 -13.51 0.23
N THR A 86 -16.28 -14.05 -0.08
CA THR A 86 -17.45 -13.96 0.82
C THR A 86 -17.13 -14.77 2.08
N ARG A 87 -17.11 -14.11 3.25
CA ARG A 87 -16.69 -14.72 4.53
C ARG A 87 -17.58 -15.89 4.95
N THR A 88 -17.10 -17.13 4.77
CA THR A 88 -17.63 -18.32 5.48
C THR A 88 -16.61 -19.47 5.55
N ALA A 89 -15.66 -19.38 6.48
CA ALA A 89 -15.03 -20.53 7.14
C ALA A 89 -14.34 -20.03 8.41
N ALA A 90 -14.42 -20.78 9.51
CA ALA A 90 -13.79 -20.39 10.77
C ALA A 90 -12.27 -20.59 10.69
N ALA A 91 -11.52 -19.52 10.44
CA ALA A 91 -10.10 -19.50 10.71
C ALA A 91 -9.88 -19.67 12.22
N ALA A 92 -9.26 -20.76 12.64
CA ALA A 92 -8.79 -20.90 14.01
C ALA A 92 -7.76 -19.80 14.26
N ILE A 93 -8.08 -18.86 15.17
CA ILE A 93 -7.17 -17.77 15.54
C ILE A 93 -5.94 -18.40 16.21
N ARG A 94 -4.89 -18.65 15.43
CA ARG A 94 -3.55 -18.85 15.95
C ARG A 94 -3.08 -17.47 16.40
N VAL A 95 -3.28 -17.17 17.67
CA VAL A 95 -2.61 -16.03 18.30
C VAL A 95 -1.11 -16.28 18.14
N LEU A 96 -0.38 -15.28 17.61
CA LEU A 96 1.08 -15.33 17.59
C LEU A 96 1.56 -15.42 19.04
N ASP A 97 2.21 -16.53 19.41
CA ASP A 97 2.68 -16.70 20.78
C ASP A 97 3.84 -15.73 21.07
N SER A 98 4.00 -15.36 22.33
CA SER A 98 4.97 -14.34 22.74
C SER A 98 6.43 -14.74 22.50
N ALA A 99 6.76 -16.03 22.44
CA ALA A 99 8.12 -16.48 22.13
C ALA A 99 8.42 -16.36 20.63
N THR A 100 7.47 -16.73 19.76
CA THR A 100 7.58 -16.51 18.31
C THR A 100 7.60 -15.02 17.99
N GLN A 101 6.78 -14.18 18.64
CA GLN A 101 6.86 -12.72 18.47
C GLN A 101 8.22 -12.17 18.89
N ALA A 102 8.75 -12.54 20.06
CA ALA A 102 10.05 -12.08 20.52
C ALA A 102 11.19 -12.49 19.57
N LEU A 103 11.14 -13.70 19.01
CA LEU A 103 12.10 -14.17 18.00
C LEU A 103 12.00 -13.39 16.67
N ILE A 104 10.78 -13.08 16.22
CA ILE A 104 10.55 -12.20 15.06
C ILE A 104 11.19 -10.83 15.32
N GLU A 105 10.86 -10.21 16.45
CA GLU A 105 11.34 -8.88 16.82
C GLU A 105 12.88 -8.81 16.98
N GLU A 106 13.50 -9.86 17.50
CA GLU A 106 14.96 -10.03 17.52
C GLU A 106 15.55 -10.03 16.10
N ARG A 107 15.00 -10.82 15.17
CA ARG A 107 15.48 -10.84 13.77
C ARG A 107 15.26 -9.53 13.03
N LEU A 108 14.12 -8.86 13.22
CA LEU A 108 13.88 -7.56 12.60
C LEU A 108 14.88 -6.51 13.09
N LYS A 109 15.23 -6.52 14.39
CA LYS A 109 16.29 -5.69 14.95
C LYS A 109 17.66 -6.00 14.34
N GLU A 110 18.06 -7.27 14.27
CA GLU A 110 19.32 -7.69 13.63
C GLU A 110 19.40 -7.20 12.18
N CYS A 111 18.32 -7.38 11.41
CA CYS A 111 18.24 -6.93 10.03
C CYS A 111 18.35 -5.40 9.88
N ALA A 112 17.73 -4.62 10.78
CA ALA A 112 17.90 -3.16 10.79
C ALA A 112 19.35 -2.75 11.09
N ASP A 113 19.99 -3.38 12.08
CA ASP A 113 21.38 -3.08 12.46
C ASP A 113 22.38 -3.50 11.36
N GLN A 114 22.19 -4.65 10.74
CA GLN A 114 22.97 -5.10 9.59
C GLN A 114 22.80 -4.14 8.41
N ALA A 115 21.56 -3.79 8.04
CA ALA A 115 21.28 -2.90 6.92
C ALA A 115 21.87 -1.50 7.09
N ARG A 116 21.79 -0.92 8.30
CA ARG A 116 22.47 0.35 8.59
C ARG A 116 23.98 0.20 8.42
N SER A 117 24.56 -0.89 8.93
CA SER A 117 26.00 -1.08 8.98
C SER A 117 26.60 -1.33 7.59
N SER A 118 25.98 -2.17 6.77
CA SER A 118 26.43 -2.46 5.40
C SER A 118 26.34 -1.24 4.50
N VAL A 119 25.20 -0.54 4.48
CA VAL A 119 24.99 0.64 3.62
C VAL A 119 25.92 1.80 4.03
N LEU A 120 26.18 2.00 5.33
CA LEU A 120 27.19 2.98 5.75
C LEU A 120 28.62 2.53 5.42
N LEU A 121 28.93 1.23 5.48
CA LEU A 121 30.24 0.71 5.09
C LEU A 121 30.50 0.96 3.60
N GLU A 122 29.58 0.53 2.74
CA GLU A 122 29.65 0.63 1.28
C GLU A 122 29.71 2.10 0.80
N HIS A 123 28.73 2.92 1.19
CA HIS A 123 28.59 4.27 0.62
C HIS A 123 29.32 5.37 1.41
N ARG A 124 29.67 5.13 2.69
CA ARG A 124 30.28 6.14 3.57
C ARG A 124 31.56 5.68 4.29
N GLY A 125 32.13 4.53 3.94
CA GLY A 125 33.33 3.99 4.59
C GLY A 125 33.12 3.69 6.09
N GLY A 126 31.90 3.34 6.48
CA GLY A 126 31.47 3.07 7.85
C GLY A 126 31.10 4.31 8.66
N ARG A 127 31.34 5.52 8.13
CA ARG A 127 31.09 6.77 8.85
C ARG A 127 29.60 7.14 8.85
N ALA A 128 29.09 7.53 10.03
CA ALA A 128 27.79 8.17 10.13
C ALA A 128 27.79 9.58 9.46
N PRO A 129 26.78 9.92 8.63
CA PRO A 129 26.64 11.26 8.07
C PRO A 129 26.39 12.31 9.15
N THR A 130 26.83 13.55 8.90
CA THR A 130 26.44 14.73 9.68
C THR A 130 25.05 15.24 9.26
N ARG A 131 24.42 16.08 10.10
CA ARG A 131 23.11 16.68 9.78
C ARG A 131 23.13 17.50 8.49
N ASN A 132 24.22 18.19 8.19
CA ASN A 132 24.33 18.98 6.96
C ASN A 132 24.40 18.06 5.74
N GLU A 133 25.27 17.05 5.77
CA GLU A 133 25.34 16.03 4.71
C GLU A 133 23.99 15.34 4.48
N CYS A 134 23.28 14.97 5.55
CA CYS A 134 21.93 14.38 5.46
C CYS A 134 20.92 15.25 4.71
N ASN A 135 21.05 16.57 4.80
CA ASN A 135 20.16 17.55 4.17
C ASN A 135 20.61 17.96 2.76
N GLU A 136 21.83 17.62 2.35
CA GLU A 136 22.32 17.90 0.99
C GLU A 136 21.39 17.25 -0.03
N SER A 137 20.79 18.09 -0.86
CA SER A 137 19.90 17.67 -1.93
C SER A 137 20.65 17.58 -3.25
N ARG A 138 20.64 16.41 -3.89
CA ARG A 138 21.22 16.19 -5.22
C ARG A 138 20.13 15.71 -6.17
N ILE A 139 20.34 15.89 -7.47
CA ILE A 139 19.54 15.17 -8.46
C ILE A 139 20.06 13.73 -8.43
N ASP A 140 19.18 12.79 -8.10
CA ASP A 140 19.45 11.37 -8.26
C ASP A 140 19.29 11.01 -9.75
N GLU A 141 20.30 10.33 -10.30
CA GLU A 141 20.46 10.19 -11.76
C GLU A 141 19.47 9.22 -12.40
N ALA A 142 19.01 8.19 -11.68
CA ALA A 142 18.00 7.27 -12.21
C ALA A 142 16.59 7.89 -12.14
N SER A 143 16.31 8.64 -11.07
CA SER A 143 14.99 9.21 -10.81
C SER A 143 14.74 10.50 -11.57
N ASN A 144 15.82 11.20 -11.92
CA ASN A 144 15.84 12.60 -12.29
C ASN A 144 15.07 13.51 -11.30
N ARG A 145 15.08 13.13 -10.01
CA ARG A 145 14.43 13.89 -8.91
C ARG A 145 15.47 14.41 -7.93
N ARG A 146 15.14 15.54 -7.32
CA ARG A 146 15.88 16.07 -6.17
C ARG A 146 15.55 15.24 -4.93
N MET A 147 16.55 14.56 -4.38
CA MET A 147 16.48 13.80 -3.12
C MET A 147 17.57 14.27 -2.17
N THR A 148 17.31 14.21 -0.86
CA THR A 148 18.35 14.41 0.14
C THR A 148 19.16 13.13 0.33
N LEU A 149 20.41 13.25 0.79
CA LEU A 149 21.22 12.09 1.16
C LEU A 149 20.54 11.23 2.25
N ALA A 150 19.77 11.85 3.16
CA ALA A 150 18.98 11.13 4.14
C ALA A 150 17.94 10.20 3.51
N MET A 151 17.24 10.66 2.46
CA MET A 151 16.30 9.83 1.70
C MET A 151 17.03 8.69 0.99
N GLN A 152 18.12 8.99 0.28
CA GLN A 152 18.91 7.99 -0.46
C GLN A 152 19.41 6.86 0.44
N LEU A 153 20.12 7.20 1.53
CA LEU A 153 20.63 6.22 2.49
C LEU A 153 19.51 5.46 3.20
N GLY A 154 18.44 6.16 3.59
CA GLY A 154 17.29 5.54 4.23
C GLY A 154 16.65 4.46 3.36
N CYS A 155 16.52 4.71 2.06
CA CYS A 155 15.87 3.78 1.13
C CYS A 155 16.77 2.60 0.74
N LEU A 156 18.09 2.78 0.72
CA LEU A 156 19.06 1.68 0.59
C LEU A 156 19.02 0.77 1.83
N MET A 157 19.06 1.34 3.04
CA MET A 157 18.94 0.57 4.29
C MET A 157 17.60 -0.16 4.36
N HIS A 158 16.52 0.48 3.95
CA HIS A 158 15.18 -0.11 3.93
C HIS A 158 15.10 -1.36 3.04
N ARG A 159 15.66 -1.31 1.83
CA ARG A 159 15.73 -2.46 0.92
C ARG A 159 16.50 -3.62 1.56
N VAL A 160 17.72 -3.36 2.06
CA VAL A 160 18.57 -4.38 2.68
C VAL A 160 17.93 -4.99 3.93
N ALA A 161 17.24 -4.19 4.75
CA ALA A 161 16.55 -4.67 5.95
C ALA A 161 15.36 -5.57 5.61
N LEU A 162 14.58 -5.22 4.59
CA LEU A 162 13.47 -6.03 4.11
C LEU A 162 13.93 -7.36 3.51
N ASP A 163 14.96 -7.36 2.67
CA ASP A 163 15.50 -8.58 2.06
C ASP A 163 16.07 -9.54 3.13
N CYS A 164 16.74 -8.99 4.14
CA CYS A 164 17.18 -9.74 5.33
C CYS A 164 16.00 -10.30 6.13
N SER A 165 14.96 -9.48 6.34
CA SER A 165 13.80 -9.86 7.16
C SER A 165 12.99 -10.96 6.49
N GLU A 166 12.74 -10.87 5.18
CA GLU A 166 12.07 -11.93 4.40
C GLU A 166 12.83 -13.26 4.54
N ALA A 167 14.16 -13.26 4.36
CA ALA A 167 14.99 -14.45 4.51
C ALA A 167 15.08 -15.00 5.95
N ALA A 168 14.70 -14.22 6.97
CA ALA A 168 14.59 -14.66 8.36
C ALA A 168 13.17 -15.17 8.68
N LEU A 169 12.13 -14.45 8.26
CA LEU A 169 10.73 -14.79 8.50
C LEU A 169 10.31 -16.06 7.76
N GLU A 170 10.81 -16.32 6.55
CA GLU A 170 10.61 -17.60 5.84
C GLU A 170 11.16 -18.83 6.60
N LYS A 171 11.99 -18.64 7.64
CA LYS A 171 12.46 -19.73 8.52
C LYS A 171 11.65 -19.85 9.82
N ILE A 172 10.96 -18.79 10.23
CA ILE A 172 10.25 -18.70 11.52
C ILE A 172 8.74 -18.93 11.32
N ILE A 173 8.18 -18.28 10.31
CA ILE A 173 6.76 -18.26 9.96
C ILE A 173 6.59 -18.28 8.42
N PRO A 174 6.88 -19.41 7.74
CA PRO A 174 6.76 -19.51 6.28
C PRO A 174 5.34 -19.16 5.80
N GLY A 175 5.21 -18.18 4.91
CA GLY A 175 3.90 -17.66 4.47
C GLY A 175 3.05 -16.97 5.56
N GLY A 176 3.61 -16.74 6.74
CA GLY A 176 2.97 -16.05 7.88
C GLY A 176 3.23 -14.54 7.91
N PHE A 177 3.69 -13.96 6.81
CA PHE A 177 3.92 -12.54 6.70
C PHE A 177 3.72 -12.05 5.26
N SER A 178 3.49 -10.74 5.13
CA SER A 178 3.41 -10.03 3.86
C SER A 178 4.37 -8.86 3.86
N ARG A 179 5.21 -8.76 2.83
CA ARG A 179 6.17 -7.68 2.61
C ARG A 179 5.57 -6.58 1.74
N GLU A 180 5.52 -5.35 2.27
CA GLU A 180 5.04 -4.14 1.58
C GLU A 180 3.68 -4.37 0.88
N GLN A 181 2.77 -5.12 1.52
CA GLN A 181 1.43 -5.34 1.00
C GLN A 181 0.66 -4.02 1.04
N ARG A 182 0.06 -3.67 -0.11
CA ARG A 182 -0.76 -2.47 -0.23
C ARG A 182 -2.20 -2.76 0.16
N TYR A 183 -2.79 -1.86 0.93
CA TYR A 183 -4.18 -1.92 1.33
C TYR A 183 -4.91 -0.64 0.94
N ARG A 184 -6.18 -0.78 0.55
CA ARG A 184 -7.15 0.31 0.43
C ARG A 184 -8.11 0.18 1.60
N TYR A 185 -8.21 1.24 2.42
CA TYR A 185 -9.05 1.26 3.61
C TYR A 185 -10.18 2.27 3.45
N ASP A 186 -11.40 1.79 3.26
CA ASP A 186 -12.60 2.62 3.35
C ASP A 186 -12.96 2.79 4.83
N ARG A 187 -12.51 3.91 5.39
CA ARG A 187 -12.75 4.28 6.78
C ARG A 187 -14.24 4.43 7.13
N SER A 188 -15.06 4.86 6.18
CA SER A 188 -16.51 5.07 6.40
C SER A 188 -17.27 3.74 6.54
N ARG A 189 -16.83 2.70 5.83
CA ARG A 189 -17.40 1.35 5.88
C ARG A 189 -16.61 0.40 6.77
N ARG A 190 -15.48 0.85 7.33
CA ARG A 190 -14.44 0.04 7.99
C ARG A 190 -14.07 -1.20 7.17
N ALA A 191 -13.91 -1.01 5.86
CA ALA A 191 -13.63 -2.08 4.92
C ALA A 191 -12.19 -1.99 4.42
N LEU A 192 -11.43 -3.07 4.65
CA LEU A 192 -10.06 -3.22 4.17
C LEU A 192 -10.04 -4.14 2.95
N ALA A 193 -9.32 -3.75 1.90
CA ALA A 193 -9.06 -4.57 0.73
C ALA A 193 -7.57 -4.55 0.38
N MET A 194 -7.01 -5.69 -0.03
CA MET A 194 -5.68 -5.72 -0.63
C MET A 194 -5.70 -5.10 -2.03
N VAL A 195 -4.64 -4.37 -2.37
CA VAL A 195 -4.34 -3.91 -3.72
C VAL A 195 -3.17 -4.73 -4.22
N SER A 196 -3.34 -5.48 -5.32
CA SER A 196 -2.25 -6.30 -5.86
C SER A 196 -1.18 -5.45 -6.55
N GLU A 197 0.01 -6.01 -6.76
CA GLU A 197 1.07 -5.30 -7.51
C GLU A 197 0.65 -5.07 -8.97
N GLU A 198 -0.14 -5.97 -9.56
CA GLU A 198 -0.73 -5.82 -10.89
C GLU A 198 -1.74 -4.67 -10.95
N GLU A 199 -2.61 -4.53 -9.94
CA GLU A 199 -3.54 -3.40 -9.84
C GLU A 199 -2.77 -2.08 -9.71
N ALA A 200 -1.84 -1.99 -8.76
CA ALA A 200 -1.05 -0.79 -8.54
C ALA A 200 -0.22 -0.39 -9.78
N ARG A 201 0.46 -1.36 -10.41
CA ARG A 201 1.22 -1.16 -11.64
C ARG A 201 0.31 -0.82 -12.83
N GLY A 202 -0.91 -1.36 -12.87
CA GLY A 202 -1.93 -1.03 -13.86
C GLY A 202 -2.39 0.42 -13.75
N LEU A 203 -2.76 0.86 -12.54
CA LEU A 203 -3.16 2.23 -12.22
C LEU A 203 -2.05 3.26 -12.52
N LEU A 204 -0.80 2.93 -12.22
CA LEU A 204 0.35 3.78 -12.58
C LEU A 204 0.54 3.86 -14.11
N LYS A 205 0.41 2.74 -14.83
CA LYS A 205 0.55 2.71 -16.31
C LYS A 205 -0.59 3.41 -17.04
N SER A 206 -1.80 3.42 -16.50
CA SER A 206 -2.96 4.12 -17.08
C SER A 206 -3.01 5.62 -16.74
N GLY A 207 -2.08 6.11 -15.92
CA GLY A 207 -2.07 7.50 -15.43
C GLY A 207 -3.02 7.76 -14.25
N CYS A 208 -3.79 6.76 -13.82
CA CYS A 208 -4.73 6.86 -12.69
C CYS A 208 -4.03 6.60 -11.34
N GLY A 209 -2.80 7.08 -11.17
CA GLY A 209 -2.01 6.92 -9.94
C GLY A 209 -2.62 7.64 -8.71
N ASN A 210 -3.59 8.53 -8.93
CA ASN A 210 -4.41 9.14 -7.88
C ASN A 210 -5.25 8.11 -7.11
N GLU A 211 -5.65 6.99 -7.75
CA GLU A 211 -6.39 5.87 -7.13
C GLU A 211 -5.55 5.06 -6.13
N LEU A 212 -4.26 5.42 -5.98
CA LEU A 212 -3.33 4.91 -4.98
C LEU A 212 -3.05 5.92 -3.84
N LYS A 213 -3.53 7.18 -3.93
CA LYS A 213 -3.50 8.11 -2.79
C LYS A 213 -4.34 7.51 -1.66
N GLY A 214 -3.90 7.65 -0.41
CA GLY A 214 -4.55 7.03 0.75
C GLY A 214 -4.36 5.51 0.87
N THR A 215 -3.70 4.81 -0.07
CA THR A 215 -3.42 3.38 0.10
C THR A 215 -2.25 3.13 1.06
N LEU A 216 -2.49 2.32 2.10
CA LEU A 216 -1.54 1.98 3.15
C LEU A 216 -0.52 0.93 2.67
N VAL A 217 0.75 1.05 3.04
CA VAL A 217 1.82 0.07 2.76
C VAL A 217 2.79 0.00 3.95
N PRO A 218 2.43 -0.74 5.01
CA PRO A 218 3.39 -1.16 6.03
C PRO A 218 4.45 -2.09 5.43
N ASP A 219 5.67 -2.04 5.94
CA ASP A 219 6.79 -2.82 5.41
C ASP A 219 6.62 -4.32 5.62
N LEU A 220 6.13 -4.71 6.80
CA LEU A 220 5.83 -6.09 7.16
C LEU A 220 4.51 -6.15 7.92
N VAL A 221 3.63 -7.05 7.49
CA VAL A 221 2.42 -7.46 8.24
C VAL A 221 2.58 -8.93 8.61
N ILE A 222 2.52 -9.25 9.90
CA ILE A 222 2.54 -10.64 10.39
C ILE A 222 1.11 -11.15 10.49
N HIS A 223 0.84 -12.34 9.97
CA HIS A 223 -0.49 -12.95 9.89
C HIS A 223 -0.41 -14.50 9.84
N ASN A 224 -1.54 -15.20 9.92
CA ASN A 224 -1.57 -16.67 9.77
C ASN A 224 -2.14 -17.09 8.40
N GLY A 225 -1.46 -16.68 7.33
CA GLY A 225 -1.82 -17.00 5.94
C GLY A 225 -2.88 -16.11 5.26
N ASP A 226 -3.54 -15.20 6.00
CA ASP A 226 -4.42 -14.16 5.43
C ASP A 226 -3.87 -12.75 5.74
N PRO A 227 -3.38 -11.99 4.75
CA PRO A 227 -2.84 -10.65 4.97
C PRO A 227 -3.87 -9.59 5.42
N LEU A 228 -5.18 -9.89 5.38
CA LEU A 228 -6.22 -9.03 5.97
C LEU A 228 -6.45 -9.31 7.46
N SER A 229 -5.86 -10.39 7.99
CA SER A 229 -5.98 -10.83 9.40
C SER A 229 -4.64 -10.66 10.12
N ALA A 230 -4.23 -9.40 10.32
CA ALA A 230 -2.95 -9.04 10.93
C ALA A 230 -2.87 -9.39 12.43
N HIS A 231 -1.65 -9.65 12.90
CA HIS A 231 -1.30 -9.86 14.31
C HIS A 231 -0.29 -8.84 14.83
N ALA A 232 0.64 -8.39 13.98
CA ALA A 232 1.58 -7.32 14.26
C ALA A 232 1.98 -6.63 12.95
N ILE A 233 2.31 -5.35 13.04
CA ILE A 233 2.70 -4.51 11.91
C ILE A 233 4.05 -3.87 12.23
N TYR A 234 5.03 -4.02 11.34
CA TYR A 234 6.37 -3.46 11.51
C TYR A 234 6.72 -2.53 10.34
N ASP A 235 7.31 -1.37 10.67
CA ASP A 235 7.77 -0.37 9.71
C ASP A 235 9.19 0.10 10.07
N PHE A 236 10.14 -0.07 9.15
CA PHE A 236 11.54 0.25 9.33
C PHE A 236 11.83 1.74 9.17
N LYS A 237 12.32 2.36 10.24
CA LYS A 237 12.73 3.77 10.23
C LYS A 237 14.26 3.88 10.29
N PHE A 238 14.86 4.37 9.20
CA PHE A 238 16.30 4.60 9.06
C PHE A 238 16.66 6.09 9.13
N PRO A 239 16.80 6.69 10.32
CA PRO A 239 17.25 8.07 10.44
C PRO A 239 18.70 8.19 9.96
N CYS A 240 18.98 9.21 9.16
CA CYS A 240 20.31 9.42 8.58
C CYS A 240 21.39 9.64 9.67
N ILE A 241 21.14 10.55 10.60
CA ILE A 241 21.94 10.71 11.83
C ILE A 241 21.54 9.68 12.90
N ALA A 242 22.44 9.38 13.83
CA ALA A 242 22.05 8.67 15.05
C ALA A 242 21.12 9.55 15.89
N THR A 243 19.92 9.05 16.20
CA THR A 243 18.91 9.69 17.05
C THR A 243 18.19 8.61 17.86
N ASN A 244 17.70 8.98 19.03
CA ASN A 244 16.84 8.16 19.89
C ASN A 244 15.35 8.36 19.60
N VAL A 245 14.99 9.39 18.82
CA VAL A 245 13.62 9.70 18.43
C VAL A 245 13.52 9.79 16.91
N THR A 246 12.64 8.99 16.33
CA THR A 246 12.18 9.08 14.94
C THR A 246 10.69 8.78 14.97
N PRO A 247 9.85 9.75 15.36
CA PRO A 247 8.42 9.52 15.58
C PRO A 247 7.75 9.00 14.32
N TRP A 248 6.58 8.39 14.48
CA TRP A 248 5.71 8.08 13.36
C TRP A 248 5.39 9.35 12.57
N SER A 249 5.36 9.26 11.26
CA SER A 249 5.01 10.39 10.40
C SER A 249 3.54 10.74 10.57
N GLU A 250 3.26 12.03 10.73
CA GLU A 250 1.92 12.61 10.62
C GLU A 250 1.61 12.88 9.14
N TYR A 251 0.37 12.67 8.71
CA TYR A 251 -0.03 13.00 7.34
C TYR A 251 -0.27 14.52 7.20
N PRO A 252 0.15 15.12 6.08
CA PRO A 252 0.05 16.57 5.88
C PRO A 252 -1.38 17.04 5.63
N VAL A 253 -1.56 18.36 5.73
CA VAL A 253 -2.81 19.06 5.39
C VAL A 253 -3.25 18.73 3.95
N GLY A 254 -4.52 18.33 3.77
CA GLY A 254 -5.06 17.87 2.48
C GLY A 254 -4.81 16.39 2.16
N HIS A 255 -4.32 15.60 3.11
CA HIS A 255 -4.33 14.14 3.02
C HIS A 255 -5.65 13.54 3.52
N GLU A 256 -6.04 12.34 3.06
CA GLU A 256 -7.25 11.65 3.54
C GLU A 256 -7.19 11.33 5.05
N TYR A 257 -5.97 11.22 5.56
CA TYR A 257 -5.64 10.88 6.95
C TYR A 257 -4.96 12.05 7.69
N GLU A 258 -5.24 13.28 7.27
CA GLU A 258 -4.77 14.51 7.94
C GLU A 258 -4.95 14.44 9.47
N GLU A 259 -4.00 15.02 10.22
CA GLU A 259 -3.89 14.98 11.68
C GLU A 259 -3.64 13.58 12.30
N LEU A 260 -3.71 12.50 11.53
CA LEU A 260 -3.35 11.16 12.01
C LEU A 260 -1.85 10.88 11.81
N THR A 261 -1.33 9.97 12.64
CA THR A 261 -0.05 9.32 12.37
C THR A 261 -0.23 8.09 11.50
N GLN A 262 0.82 7.72 10.77
CA GLN A 262 0.94 6.46 10.04
C GLN A 262 0.62 5.26 10.96
N LYS A 263 1.05 5.30 12.23
CA LYS A 263 0.68 4.32 13.25
C LYS A 263 -0.83 4.22 13.41
N ALA A 264 -1.48 5.34 13.70
CA ALA A 264 -2.89 5.37 14.05
C ALA A 264 -3.76 4.79 12.94
N ILE A 265 -3.47 5.10 11.68
CA ILE A 265 -4.23 4.55 10.56
C ILE A 265 -3.89 3.08 10.27
N TYR A 266 -2.64 2.63 10.48
CA TYR A 266 -2.29 1.21 10.40
C TYR A 266 -3.06 0.39 11.44
N GLU A 267 -3.04 0.81 12.71
CA GLU A 267 -3.74 0.12 13.79
C GLU A 267 -5.27 0.17 13.63
N GLU A 268 -5.83 1.28 13.12
CA GLU A 268 -7.27 1.41 12.86
C GLU A 268 -7.74 0.52 11.70
N ALA A 269 -6.95 0.43 10.63
CA ALA A 269 -7.30 -0.27 9.40
C ALA A 269 -7.08 -1.79 9.46
N LEU A 270 -5.96 -2.23 10.05
CA LEU A 270 -5.56 -3.64 10.14
C LEU A 270 -5.92 -4.29 11.49
N GLY A 271 -6.31 -3.51 12.50
CA GLY A 271 -6.77 -4.03 13.80
C GLY A 271 -5.68 -4.70 14.64
N ALA A 272 -4.41 -4.45 14.34
CA ALA A 272 -3.24 -5.05 14.96
C ALA A 272 -2.24 -3.97 15.43
N PRO A 273 -1.46 -4.20 16.49
CA PRO A 273 -0.46 -3.24 16.98
C PRO A 273 0.61 -2.96 15.94
N ALA A 274 1.00 -1.69 15.82
CA ALA A 274 2.05 -1.23 14.93
C ALA A 274 3.28 -0.73 15.71
N ALA A 275 4.47 -1.15 15.27
CA ALA A 275 5.75 -0.74 15.83
C ALA A 275 6.75 -0.34 14.74
N ARG A 276 7.62 0.62 15.08
CA ARG A 276 8.78 1.00 14.27
C ARG A 276 9.96 0.09 14.60
N VAL A 277 10.70 -0.33 13.59
CA VAL A 277 11.97 -1.03 13.75
C VAL A 277 13.10 -0.05 13.44
N LEU A 278 13.96 0.22 14.42
CA LEU A 278 15.10 1.13 14.29
C LEU A 278 16.42 0.40 14.54
N PRO A 279 17.48 0.67 13.75
CA PRO A 279 18.81 0.19 14.06
C PRO A 279 19.25 0.68 15.46
N ARG A 280 19.94 -0.18 16.21
CA ARG A 280 20.46 -0.02 17.58
C ARG A 280 19.42 0.07 18.69
N TRP A 281 18.21 0.53 18.39
CA TRP A 281 17.11 0.65 19.36
C TRP A 281 16.19 -0.58 19.35
N GLY A 282 16.01 -1.23 18.20
CA GLY A 282 15.07 -2.34 18.03
C GLY A 282 13.63 -1.85 17.82
N ILE A 283 12.69 -2.51 18.49
CA ILE A 283 11.25 -2.29 18.33
C ILE A 283 10.79 -1.14 19.22
N LEU A 284 10.14 -0.13 18.63
CA LEU A 284 9.53 1.00 19.35
C LEU A 284 8.06 1.14 18.94
N PRO A 285 7.09 1.16 19.89
CA PRO A 285 5.68 1.41 19.56
C PRO A 285 5.46 2.83 18.99
#